data_AF-A0A1B3NCT2-F1
#
_entry.id   AF-A0A1B3NCT2-F1
#
_cell.length_a   1.000
_cell.length_b   1.000
_cell.length_c   1.000
_cell.angle_alpha   90.00
_cell.angle_beta   90.00
_cell.angle_gamma   90.00
#
_symmetry.space_group_name_H-M   'P 1'
#
loop_
_entity.id
_entity.type
_entity.pdbx_description
1 polymer ?
#
loop_
_entity_poly.entity_id
_entity_poly.type
_entity_poly.pdbx_seq_one_letter_code
_entity_poly.pdbx_strand_id
1 'polypeptide(L)'
;MSDTESIDEADGARPYSPSGMYFADGSPHKGEVFENEAGKAFGETYEGCSRCGGSGRWSKNRRKACIACDGEGEKFIQARLYTPAELDAADRRRKKAADTRVARQAEREANIAAKHQAFVEANPELWARALASEDKFVQRLVIASQTWGGLTDAQLKALPEALDRLANERAFYANSVPVGTPGERMDIVVTCRAKSSFLSKKFKGRGMQEVHLTSMADDEGRAFVSITSAFTLDVGDKVLLRGTVKGHDERPGWPRTILNRVAVLEVISTLASRQEAEAAEQVREEEWEHASAPSM
;
A
#
# COMPACT_ATOMS: atom_id res chain seq x y z
N MET A 1 2.96 14.90 43.22
CA MET A 1 4.18 14.99 44.02
C MET A 1 4.85 13.64 43.96
N SER A 2 5.68 13.45 42.95
CA SER A 2 6.49 12.24 42.74
C SER A 2 7.81 12.77 42.23
N ASP A 3 8.76 12.84 43.16
CA ASP A 3 10.09 13.37 42.97
C ASP A 3 10.83 12.54 41.91
N THR A 4 10.86 13.07 40.69
CA THR A 4 11.90 12.70 39.72
C THR A 4 13.17 13.41 40.15
N GLU A 5 14.00 12.71 40.94
CA GLU A 5 15.37 13.10 41.19
C GLU A 5 16.06 13.32 39.84
N SER A 6 16.31 14.60 39.54
CA SER A 6 17.26 15.03 38.54
C SER A 6 18.63 14.51 38.98
N ILE A 7 19.12 13.49 38.29
CA ILE A 7 20.53 13.11 38.37
C ILE A 7 21.27 14.25 37.66
N ASP A 8 21.65 15.24 38.46
CA ASP A 8 22.56 16.31 38.07
C ASP A 8 23.84 15.68 37.50
N GLU A 9 24.27 16.23 36.36
CA GLU A 9 25.53 15.92 35.68
C GLU A 9 26.70 16.12 36.64
N ALA A 10 27.11 15.05 37.32
CA ALA A 10 28.35 15.03 38.07
C ALA A 10 29.52 15.24 37.09
N ASP A 11 30.32 16.26 37.36
CA ASP A 11 31.56 16.60 36.66
C ASP A 11 32.29 15.35 36.14
N GLY A 12 32.37 15.25 34.82
CA GLY A 12 32.71 14.05 34.03
C GLY A 12 34.13 13.52 34.19
N ALA A 13 34.53 13.14 35.40
CA ALA A 13 35.71 12.35 35.65
C ALA A 13 35.40 10.87 35.42
N ARG A 14 36.11 10.24 34.47
CA ARG A 14 36.04 8.80 34.24
C ARG A 14 36.43 8.06 35.53
N PRO A 15 35.80 6.92 35.86
CA PRO A 15 36.12 6.15 37.06
C PRO A 15 37.59 5.70 37.03
N TYR A 16 38.27 5.76 38.18
CA TYR A 16 39.70 5.43 38.25
C TYR A 16 40.00 4.01 37.72
N SER A 17 40.99 3.93 36.82
CA SER A 17 41.55 2.67 36.31
C SER A 17 42.98 2.48 36.83
N PRO A 18 43.28 1.39 37.56
CA PRO A 18 44.63 1.09 38.03
C PRO A 18 45.65 0.95 36.89
N SER A 19 45.21 0.50 35.72
CA SER A 19 46.02 0.36 34.52
C SER A 19 46.16 1.67 33.72
N GLY A 20 45.39 2.71 34.07
CA GLY A 20 45.24 3.93 33.27
C GLY A 20 44.43 3.72 31.97
N MET A 21 43.94 2.51 31.73
CA MET A 21 43.32 2.08 30.47
C MET A 21 41.85 1.69 30.68
N TYR A 22 41.05 1.85 29.62
CA TYR A 22 39.59 1.73 29.66
C TYR A 22 39.08 0.92 28.47
N PHE A 23 37.94 0.25 28.63
CA PHE A 23 37.23 -0.34 27.50
C PHE A 23 36.48 0.73 26.68
N ALA A 24 35.95 0.35 25.52
CA ALA A 24 35.29 1.26 24.58
C ALA A 24 34.03 1.94 25.13
N ASP A 25 33.43 1.36 26.17
CA ASP A 25 32.27 1.88 26.91
C ASP A 25 32.66 2.84 28.04
N GLY A 26 33.96 3.03 28.29
CA GLY A 26 34.49 3.88 29.35
C GLY A 26 34.63 3.17 30.70
N SER A 27 34.38 1.86 30.79
CA SER A 27 34.62 1.09 32.01
C SER A 27 36.13 0.89 32.26
N PRO A 28 36.59 0.93 33.52
CA PRO A 28 38.01 0.86 33.85
C PRO A 28 38.54 -0.59 33.77
N HIS A 29 39.69 -0.79 33.12
CA HIS A 29 40.35 -2.10 33.08
C HIS A 29 41.22 -2.33 34.32
N LYS A 30 41.08 -3.51 34.93
CA LYS A 30 41.78 -3.88 36.17
C LYS A 30 42.80 -5.02 36.01
N GLY A 31 42.86 -5.65 34.84
CA GLY A 31 43.73 -6.80 34.58
C GLY A 31 45.07 -6.42 33.95
N GLU A 32 45.81 -7.44 33.51
CA GLU A 32 47.03 -7.27 32.72
C GLU A 32 46.71 -6.62 31.37
N VAL A 33 47.66 -5.82 30.88
CA VAL A 33 47.59 -5.14 29.59
C VAL A 33 48.67 -5.74 28.70
N PHE A 34 48.29 -6.16 27.50
CA PHE A 34 49.20 -6.65 26.49
C PHE A 34 49.08 -5.83 25.21
N GLU A 35 50.18 -5.67 24.50
CA GLU A 35 50.23 -4.92 23.25
C GLU A 35 50.23 -5.88 22.06
N ASN A 36 49.52 -5.51 21.00
CA ASN A 36 49.62 -6.24 19.73
C ASN A 36 50.83 -5.77 18.90
N GLU A 37 51.09 -6.43 17.78
CA GLU A 37 52.19 -6.07 16.84
C GLU A 37 52.14 -4.63 16.32
N ALA A 38 50.99 -3.95 16.43
CA ALA A 38 50.79 -2.56 16.03
C ALA A 38 50.88 -1.56 17.21
N GLY A 39 51.34 -1.99 18.39
CA GLY A 39 51.50 -1.16 19.60
C GLY A 39 50.18 -0.72 20.23
N LYS A 40 49.08 -1.44 19.98
CA LYS A 40 47.77 -1.15 20.60
C LYS A 40 47.56 -2.03 21.82
N ALA A 41 47.10 -1.43 22.90
CA ALA A 41 46.79 -2.12 24.15
C ALA A 41 45.48 -2.91 24.07
N PHE A 42 45.51 -4.11 24.64
CA PHE A 42 44.39 -5.01 24.81
C PHE A 42 44.36 -5.53 26.25
N GLY A 43 43.15 -5.89 26.68
CA GLY A 43 42.88 -6.45 27.99
C GLY A 43 41.89 -7.58 27.87
N GLU A 44 41.96 -8.50 28.83
CA GLU A 44 41.04 -9.62 28.92
C GLU A 44 39.76 -9.19 29.61
N THR A 45 38.62 -9.61 29.05
CA THR A 45 37.31 -9.35 29.63
C THR A 45 36.33 -10.46 29.29
N TYR A 46 35.24 -10.53 30.05
CA TYR A 46 34.10 -11.39 29.75
C TYR A 46 33.01 -10.53 29.13
N GLU A 47 32.60 -10.85 27.91
CA GLU A 47 31.44 -10.24 27.27
C GLU A 47 30.30 -11.25 27.19
N GLY A 48 29.07 -10.74 27.34
CA GLY A 48 27.86 -11.52 27.11
C GLY A 48 27.89 -12.19 25.74
N CYS A 49 27.63 -13.49 25.68
CA CYS A 49 27.69 -14.24 24.45
C CYS A 49 26.63 -13.74 23.45
N SER A 50 27.08 -13.12 22.36
CA SER A 50 26.22 -12.56 21.29
C SER A 50 25.24 -13.57 20.68
N ARG A 51 25.54 -14.88 20.76
CA ARG A 51 24.69 -15.95 20.19
C ARG A 51 23.51 -16.34 21.09
N CYS A 52 23.65 -16.22 22.41
CA CYS A 52 22.57 -16.49 23.37
C CYS A 52 22.07 -15.25 24.11
N GLY A 53 22.67 -14.08 23.89
CA GLY A 53 22.35 -12.83 24.58
C GLY A 53 22.57 -12.91 26.09
N GLY A 54 23.64 -13.59 26.54
CA GLY A 54 23.92 -13.74 27.98
C GLY A 54 23.21 -14.89 28.68
N SER A 55 22.22 -15.53 28.04
CA SER A 55 21.36 -16.51 28.72
C SER A 55 21.98 -17.89 28.97
N GLY A 56 23.17 -18.16 28.41
CA GLY A 56 23.78 -19.49 28.40
C GLY A 56 23.02 -20.55 27.59
N ARG A 57 21.85 -20.21 27.04
CA ARG A 57 20.94 -21.15 26.36
C ARG A 57 20.85 -20.83 24.88
N TRP A 58 20.80 -21.85 24.03
CA TRP A 58 20.75 -21.62 22.60
C TRP A 58 19.44 -20.88 22.23
N SER A 59 19.55 -19.74 21.53
CA SER A 59 18.42 -18.83 21.26
C SER A 59 17.28 -19.48 20.48
N LYS A 60 17.59 -20.46 19.61
CA LYS A 60 16.60 -21.24 18.85
C LYS A 60 16.02 -22.44 19.61
N ASN A 61 16.67 -22.88 20.71
CA ASN A 61 16.16 -23.95 21.55
C ASN A 61 16.72 -23.82 22.98
N ARG A 62 15.91 -23.20 23.86
CA ARG A 62 16.30 -22.86 25.24
C ARG A 62 16.61 -24.07 26.13
N ARG A 63 16.30 -25.30 25.68
CA ARG A 63 16.60 -26.54 26.43
C ARG A 63 18.05 -27.01 26.27
N LYS A 64 18.81 -26.49 25.30
CA LYS A 64 20.21 -26.84 25.07
C LYS A 64 21.15 -25.71 25.50
N ALA A 65 22.31 -26.08 26.04
CA ALA A 65 23.40 -25.14 26.30
C ALA A 65 23.82 -24.44 25.00
N CYS A 66 24.18 -23.17 25.10
CA CYS A 66 24.67 -22.42 23.95
C CYS A 66 26.06 -22.91 23.57
N ILE A 67 26.20 -23.52 22.40
CA ILE A 67 27.46 -24.07 21.87
C ILE A 67 28.58 -23.01 21.77
N ALA A 68 28.22 -21.73 21.72
CA ALA A 68 29.23 -20.68 21.59
C ALA A 68 29.88 -20.31 22.93
N CYS A 69 29.19 -20.48 24.06
CA CYS A 69 29.72 -20.19 25.39
C CYS A 69 29.62 -21.39 26.33
N ASP A 70 29.42 -22.58 25.76
CA ASP A 70 29.24 -23.86 26.45
C ASP A 70 28.25 -23.87 27.63
N GLY A 71 27.30 -22.92 27.65
CA GLY A 71 26.31 -22.81 28.72
C GLY A 71 26.53 -21.67 29.70
N GLU A 72 27.69 -21.03 29.69
CA GLU A 72 28.10 -20.02 30.69
C GLU A 72 27.44 -18.66 30.48
N GLY A 73 26.97 -18.38 29.27
CA GLY A 73 26.31 -17.12 28.92
C GLY A 73 27.27 -15.99 28.60
N GLU A 74 28.53 -16.08 29.02
CA GLU A 74 29.59 -15.13 28.71
C GLU A 74 30.70 -15.80 27.91
N LYS A 75 31.55 -15.00 27.27
CA LYS A 75 32.73 -15.47 26.56
C LYS A 75 33.91 -14.63 27.00
N PHE A 76 35.01 -15.31 27.25
CA PHE A 76 36.30 -14.67 27.38
C PHE A 76 36.74 -14.10 26.03
N ILE A 77 37.06 -12.81 26.00
CA ILE A 77 37.55 -12.12 24.82
C ILE A 77 38.71 -11.20 25.17
N GLN A 78 39.53 -10.93 24.15
CA GLN A 78 40.57 -9.91 24.20
C GLN A 78 40.01 -8.64 23.56
N ALA A 79 39.71 -7.63 24.38
CA ALA A 79 39.13 -6.37 23.94
C ALA A 79 40.19 -5.27 23.88
N ARG A 80 40.05 -4.37 22.90
CA ARG A 80 40.94 -3.21 22.78
C ARG A 80 40.71 -2.25 23.94
N LEU A 81 41.81 -1.82 24.54
CA LEU A 81 41.82 -0.77 25.54
C LEU A 81 42.13 0.59 24.93
N TYR A 82 41.66 1.63 25.61
CA TYR A 82 41.78 3.01 25.20
C TYR A 82 42.28 3.86 26.36
N THR A 83 43.11 4.84 26.03
CA THR A 83 43.45 5.92 26.95
C THR A 83 42.26 6.89 27.13
N PRO A 84 42.20 7.67 28.23
CA PRO A 84 41.20 8.72 28.39
C PRO A 84 41.13 9.67 27.19
N ALA A 85 42.30 10.09 26.69
CA ALA A 85 42.39 11.00 25.55
C ALA A 85 41.82 10.40 24.25
N GLU A 86 42.02 9.11 24.02
CA GLU A 86 41.42 8.40 22.87
C GLU A 86 39.90 8.30 22.98
N LEU A 87 39.37 7.99 24.17
CA LEU A 87 37.92 7.93 24.39
C LEU A 87 37.28 9.31 24.23
N ASP A 88 37.87 10.37 24.81
CA ASP A 88 37.37 11.73 24.64
C ASP A 88 37.42 12.17 23.17
N ALA A 89 38.45 11.77 22.42
CA ALA A 89 38.51 11.99 20.99
C ALA A 89 37.41 11.22 20.23
N ALA A 90 37.12 9.98 20.62
CA ALA A 90 36.04 9.18 20.05
C ALA A 90 34.67 9.77 20.35
N ASP A 91 34.42 10.22 21.58
CA ASP A 91 33.16 10.84 21.99
C ASP A 91 32.93 12.18 21.28
N ARG A 92 33.98 13.01 21.14
CA ARG A 92 33.93 14.21 20.29
C ARG A 92 33.59 13.89 18.83
N ARG A 93 34.17 12.83 18.26
CA ARG A 93 33.83 12.38 16.90
C ARG A 93 32.39 11.86 16.79
N ARG A 94 31.91 11.09 17.77
CA ARG A 94 30.53 10.59 17.83
C ARG A 94 29.54 11.76 17.92
N LYS A 95 29.79 12.73 18.80
CA LYS A 95 28.99 13.95 18.93
C LYS A 95 28.95 14.73 17.63
N LYS A 96 30.12 15.04 17.05
CA LYS A 96 30.20 15.72 15.75
C LYS A 96 29.45 14.96 14.64
N ALA A 97 29.56 13.63 14.60
CA ALA A 97 28.86 12.80 13.62
C ALA A 97 27.34 12.80 13.85
N ALA A 98 26.88 12.77 15.10
CA ALA A 98 25.47 12.89 15.46
C ALA A 98 24.92 14.26 15.06
N ASP A 99 25.63 15.34 15.41
CA ASP A 99 25.27 16.72 15.04
C ASP A 99 25.19 16.87 13.52
N THR A 100 26.15 16.31 12.79
CA THR A 100 26.14 16.30 11.31
C THR A 100 24.95 15.52 10.75
N ARG A 101 24.58 14.38 11.34
CA ARG A 101 23.40 13.59 10.92
C ARG A 101 22.11 14.35 11.15
N VAL A 102 21.96 14.98 12.31
CA VAL A 102 20.80 15.81 12.67
C VAL A 102 20.68 16.98 11.70
N ALA A 103 21.78 17.72 11.46
CA ALA A 103 21.79 18.82 10.50
C ALA A 103 21.40 18.38 9.09
N ARG A 104 21.95 17.26 8.62
CA ARG A 104 21.65 16.71 7.28
C ARG A 104 20.21 16.18 7.18
N GLN A 105 19.64 15.68 8.28
CA GLN A 105 18.24 15.28 8.32
C GLN A 105 17.32 16.50 8.25
N ALA A 106 17.60 17.55 9.03
CA ALA A 106 16.84 18.79 8.98
C ALA A 106 16.90 19.43 7.58
N GLU A 107 18.06 19.42 6.92
CA GLU A 107 18.21 19.91 5.55
C GLU A 107 17.35 19.10 4.55
N ARG A 108 17.32 17.77 4.68
CA ARG A 108 16.50 16.90 3.84
C ARG A 108 15.01 17.15 4.05
N GLU A 109 14.57 17.27 5.29
CA GLU A 109 13.18 17.56 5.64
C GLU A 109 12.74 18.92 5.10
N ALA A 110 13.59 19.94 5.23
CA ALA A 110 13.34 21.27 4.64
C ALA A 110 13.25 21.21 3.10
N ASN A 111 14.13 20.45 2.44
CA ASN A 111 14.09 20.27 0.98
C ASN A 111 12.82 19.55 0.52
N ILE A 112 12.41 18.49 1.23
CA ILE A 112 11.17 17.75 0.98
C ILE A 112 9.96 18.67 1.16
N ALA A 113 9.91 19.44 2.25
CA ALA A 113 8.82 20.39 2.50
C ALA A 113 8.73 21.47 1.42
N ALA A 114 9.86 22.06 1.02
CA ALA A 114 9.90 23.07 -0.05
C ALA A 114 9.43 22.51 -1.40
N LYS A 115 9.86 21.29 -1.76
CA LYS A 115 9.40 20.62 -2.98
C LYS A 115 7.90 20.31 -2.93
N HIS A 116 7.42 19.82 -1.78
CA HIS A 116 5.99 19.56 -1.60
C HIS A 116 5.19 20.85 -1.77
N GLN A 117 5.63 21.94 -1.15
CA GLN A 117 4.96 23.22 -1.25
C GLN A 117 4.90 23.69 -2.71
N ALA A 118 6.02 23.65 -3.44
CA ALA A 118 6.06 23.99 -4.86
C ALA A 118 5.11 23.11 -5.70
N PHE A 119 5.02 21.81 -5.38
CA PHE A 119 4.10 20.88 -6.04
C PHE A 119 2.63 21.28 -5.82
N VAL A 120 2.26 21.64 -4.58
CA VAL A 120 0.90 22.07 -4.22
C VAL A 120 0.54 23.39 -4.89
N GLU A 121 1.46 24.35 -4.87
CA GLU A 121 1.28 25.65 -5.51
C GLU A 121 1.14 25.52 -7.03
N ALA A 122 1.85 24.59 -7.66
CA ALA A 122 1.72 24.30 -9.09
C ALA A 122 0.42 23.56 -9.45
N ASN A 123 -0.21 22.84 -8.51
CA ASN A 123 -1.37 21.98 -8.76
C ASN A 123 -2.48 22.13 -7.69
N PRO A 124 -2.98 23.35 -7.41
CA PRO A 124 -3.82 23.61 -6.25
C PRO A 124 -5.16 22.86 -6.31
N GLU A 125 -5.81 22.82 -7.47
CA GLU A 125 -7.10 22.15 -7.64
C GLU A 125 -6.97 20.63 -7.56
N LEU A 126 -5.97 20.06 -8.23
CA LEU A 126 -5.70 18.62 -8.20
C LEU A 126 -5.41 18.16 -6.78
N TRP A 127 -4.61 18.93 -6.04
CA TRP A 127 -4.27 18.63 -4.66
C TRP A 127 -5.47 18.73 -3.72
N ALA A 128 -6.31 19.76 -3.87
CA ALA A 128 -7.54 19.90 -3.10
C ALA A 128 -8.49 18.70 -3.32
N ARG A 129 -8.66 18.28 -4.59
CA ARG A 129 -9.44 17.08 -4.94
C ARG A 129 -8.84 15.80 -4.34
N ALA A 130 -7.50 15.67 -4.33
CA ALA A 130 -6.83 14.53 -3.77
C ALA A 130 -7.00 14.43 -2.23
N LEU A 131 -6.90 15.56 -1.52
CA LEU A 131 -7.12 15.63 -0.07
C LEU A 131 -8.56 15.29 0.33
N ALA A 132 -9.54 15.70 -0.48
CA ALA A 132 -10.95 15.40 -0.25
C ALA A 132 -11.34 13.95 -0.61
N SER A 133 -10.47 13.20 -1.27
CA SER A 133 -10.76 11.82 -1.68
C SER A 133 -10.61 10.85 -0.52
N GLU A 134 -11.54 9.91 -0.37
CA GLU A 134 -11.43 8.82 0.61
C GLU A 134 -10.77 7.55 0.03
N ASP A 135 -10.41 7.59 -1.25
CA ASP A 135 -9.87 6.44 -1.94
C ASP A 135 -8.44 6.11 -1.45
N LYS A 136 -8.20 4.84 -1.15
CA LYS A 136 -6.93 4.37 -0.58
C LYS A 136 -5.74 4.56 -1.53
N PHE A 137 -5.95 4.46 -2.83
CA PHE A 137 -4.88 4.71 -3.80
C PHE A 137 -4.53 6.19 -3.82
N VAL A 138 -5.52 7.07 -3.88
CA VAL A 138 -5.30 8.53 -3.82
C VAL A 138 -4.61 8.95 -2.52
N GLN A 139 -5.07 8.44 -1.37
CA GLN A 139 -4.46 8.74 -0.06
C GLN A 139 -3.01 8.26 0.04
N ARG A 140 -2.67 7.13 -0.59
CA ARG A 140 -1.28 6.69 -0.69
C ARG A 140 -0.41 7.64 -1.51
N LEU A 141 -0.96 8.24 -2.57
CA LEU A 141 -0.26 9.26 -3.35
C LEU A 141 -0.08 10.55 -2.56
N VAL A 142 -1.08 10.98 -1.79
CA VAL A 142 -0.97 12.13 -0.87
C VAL A 142 0.18 11.92 0.12
N ILE A 143 0.24 10.75 0.78
CA ILE A 143 1.31 10.41 1.72
C ILE A 143 2.68 10.36 1.02
N ALA A 144 2.75 9.79 -0.18
CA ALA A 144 3.98 9.74 -0.96
C ALA A 144 4.49 11.15 -1.30
N SER A 145 3.60 12.05 -1.71
CA SER A 145 3.94 13.46 -1.97
C SER A 145 4.51 14.14 -0.72
N GLN A 146 3.90 13.91 0.45
CA GLN A 146 4.39 14.44 1.72
C GLN A 146 5.75 13.85 2.15
N THR A 147 5.97 12.57 1.89
CA THR A 147 7.18 11.85 2.32
C THR A 147 8.37 12.19 1.43
N TRP A 148 8.15 12.34 0.12
CA TRP A 148 9.21 12.47 -0.88
C TRP A 148 9.33 13.87 -1.48
N GLY A 149 8.39 14.77 -1.16
CA GLY A 149 8.36 16.15 -1.63
C GLY A 149 7.60 16.33 -2.95
N GLY A 150 6.95 15.29 -3.47
CA GLY A 150 6.19 15.37 -4.71
C GLY A 150 5.87 13.99 -5.27
N LEU A 151 5.24 13.99 -6.44
CA LEU A 151 4.87 12.80 -7.19
C LEU A 151 5.75 12.65 -8.42
N THR A 152 5.96 11.40 -8.86
CA THR A 152 6.61 11.15 -10.15
C THR A 152 5.67 11.51 -11.30
N ASP A 153 6.20 11.73 -12.51
CA ASP A 153 5.40 12.07 -13.69
C ASP A 153 4.30 11.02 -13.98
N ALA A 154 4.62 9.74 -13.77
CA ALA A 154 3.66 8.66 -13.93
C ALA A 154 2.53 8.73 -12.89
N GLN A 155 2.84 9.08 -11.65
CA GLN A 155 1.84 9.27 -10.59
C GLN A 155 1.00 10.53 -10.83
N LEU A 156 1.63 11.60 -11.34
CA LEU A 156 0.97 12.84 -11.74
C LEU A 156 -0.04 12.61 -12.86
N LYS A 157 0.26 11.73 -13.81
CA LYS A 157 -0.69 11.36 -14.86
C LYS A 157 -1.82 10.46 -14.32
N ALA A 158 -1.50 9.51 -13.45
CA ALA A 158 -2.47 8.56 -12.92
C ALA A 158 -3.47 9.19 -11.92
N LEU A 159 -3.07 10.24 -11.20
CA LEU A 159 -3.89 10.84 -10.15
C LEU A 159 -5.18 11.50 -10.70
N PRO A 160 -5.14 12.37 -11.73
CA PRO A 160 -6.35 12.90 -12.38
C PRO A 160 -7.24 11.79 -12.92
N GLU A 161 -6.67 10.81 -13.65
CA GLU A 161 -7.43 9.69 -14.23
C GLU A 161 -8.17 8.89 -13.14
N ALA A 162 -7.52 8.66 -11.99
CA ALA A 162 -8.14 7.99 -10.85
C ALA A 162 -9.25 8.83 -10.23
N LEU A 163 -9.04 10.14 -10.04
CA LEU A 163 -10.04 11.05 -9.47
C LEU A 163 -11.25 11.21 -10.39
N ASP A 164 -11.04 11.30 -11.70
CA ASP A 164 -12.12 11.40 -12.69
C ASP A 164 -12.92 10.10 -12.75
N ARG A 165 -12.24 8.94 -12.72
CA ARG A 165 -12.92 7.64 -12.59
C ARG A 165 -13.78 7.57 -11.33
N LEU A 166 -13.26 8.00 -10.18
CA LEU A 166 -14.02 8.01 -8.92
C LEU A 166 -15.19 8.99 -8.96
N ALA A 167 -15.02 10.17 -9.56
CA ALA A 167 -16.09 11.15 -9.72
C ALA A 167 -17.20 10.61 -10.63
N ASN A 168 -16.83 9.98 -11.74
CA ASN A 168 -17.77 9.35 -12.66
C ASN A 168 -18.54 8.21 -12.00
N GLU A 169 -17.84 7.34 -11.25
CA GLU A 169 -18.48 6.26 -10.48
C GLU A 169 -19.46 6.84 -9.44
N ARG A 170 -19.05 7.87 -8.69
CA ARG A 170 -19.92 8.53 -7.69
C ARG A 170 -21.13 9.21 -8.32
N ALA A 171 -20.94 9.99 -9.38
CA ALA A 171 -22.02 10.71 -10.06
C ALA A 171 -23.06 9.74 -10.63
N PHE A 172 -22.60 8.61 -11.18
CA PHE A 172 -23.47 7.59 -11.73
C PHE A 172 -24.31 6.92 -10.65
N TYR A 173 -23.69 6.52 -9.53
CA TYR A 173 -24.40 5.84 -8.44
C TYR A 173 -25.08 6.80 -7.45
N ALA A 174 -24.95 8.11 -7.63
CA ALA A 174 -25.56 9.12 -6.74
C ALA A 174 -27.09 8.96 -6.63
N ASN A 175 -27.72 8.50 -7.71
CA ASN A 175 -29.17 8.28 -7.77
C ASN A 175 -29.56 6.81 -7.62
N SER A 176 -28.62 5.92 -7.31
CA SER A 176 -28.91 4.49 -7.22
C SER A 176 -29.77 4.21 -6.00
N VAL A 177 -30.97 3.67 -6.23
CA VAL A 177 -31.92 3.25 -5.19
C VAL A 177 -32.15 1.74 -5.32
N PRO A 178 -32.28 1.00 -4.21
CA PRO A 178 -32.65 -0.41 -4.26
C PRO A 178 -34.01 -0.61 -4.96
N VAL A 179 -34.03 -1.50 -5.96
CA VAL A 179 -35.23 -1.83 -6.73
C VAL A 179 -35.76 -3.20 -6.36
N GLY A 180 -37.08 -3.28 -6.18
CA GLY A 180 -37.86 -4.50 -5.93
C GLY A 180 -37.72 -5.05 -4.51
N THR A 181 -38.47 -6.11 -4.24
CA THR A 181 -38.45 -6.83 -2.96
C THR A 181 -37.66 -8.14 -3.06
N PRO A 182 -36.93 -8.58 -2.02
CA PRO A 182 -36.24 -9.87 -2.05
C PRO A 182 -37.20 -11.04 -2.35
N GLY A 183 -36.90 -11.80 -3.40
CA GLY A 183 -37.73 -12.89 -3.93
C GLY A 183 -38.56 -12.52 -5.17
N GLU A 184 -38.71 -11.23 -5.46
CA GLU A 184 -39.45 -10.73 -6.61
C GLU A 184 -38.71 -11.01 -7.93
N ARG A 185 -39.46 -11.35 -8.97
CA ARG A 185 -38.95 -11.51 -10.33
C ARG A 185 -39.25 -10.25 -11.13
N MET A 186 -38.24 -9.73 -11.81
CA MET A 186 -38.34 -8.53 -12.62
C MET A 186 -37.66 -8.71 -13.97
N ASP A 187 -38.22 -8.04 -14.96
CA ASP A 187 -37.65 -7.89 -16.29
C ASP A 187 -37.15 -6.44 -16.40
N ILE A 188 -35.85 -6.26 -16.61
CA ILE A 188 -35.22 -4.94 -16.61
C ILE A 188 -34.23 -4.81 -17.77
N VAL A 189 -34.19 -3.62 -18.37
CA VAL A 189 -33.19 -3.28 -19.38
C VAL A 189 -31.98 -2.71 -18.66
N VAL A 190 -30.81 -3.30 -18.88
CA VAL A 190 -29.56 -2.84 -18.27
C VAL A 190 -28.42 -2.80 -19.27
N THR A 191 -27.43 -1.99 -18.96
CA THR A 191 -26.12 -1.97 -19.59
C THR A 191 -25.07 -2.52 -18.64
N CYS A 192 -24.24 -3.45 -19.13
CA CYS A 192 -23.10 -3.97 -18.39
C CYS A 192 -21.99 -2.90 -18.30
N ARG A 193 -21.50 -2.63 -17.08
CA ARG A 193 -20.51 -1.58 -16.81
C ARG A 193 -19.16 -2.13 -16.39
N ALA A 194 -19.17 -3.19 -15.59
CA ALA A 194 -17.94 -3.80 -15.12
C ALA A 194 -18.13 -5.30 -14.99
N LYS A 195 -17.09 -6.02 -15.40
CA LYS A 195 -16.96 -7.46 -15.24
C LYS A 195 -15.66 -7.74 -14.50
N SER A 196 -15.75 -8.56 -13.47
CA SER A 196 -14.57 -9.19 -12.89
C SER A 196 -14.85 -10.66 -12.62
N SER A 197 -13.81 -11.49 -12.62
CA SER A 197 -13.93 -12.88 -12.23
C SER A 197 -12.94 -13.20 -11.12
N PHE A 198 -13.33 -14.13 -10.26
CA PHE A 198 -12.47 -14.63 -9.19
C PHE A 198 -12.71 -16.11 -8.95
N LEU A 199 -11.68 -16.80 -8.48
CA LEU A 199 -11.79 -18.20 -8.09
C LEU A 199 -12.38 -18.30 -6.69
N SER A 200 -13.49 -19.01 -6.58
CA SER A 200 -14.14 -19.35 -5.31
C SER A 200 -14.18 -20.87 -5.13
N LYS A 201 -14.30 -21.34 -3.89
CA LYS A 201 -14.52 -22.77 -3.64
C LYS A 201 -15.87 -23.19 -4.23
N LYS A 202 -15.94 -24.36 -4.85
CA LYS A 202 -17.21 -24.92 -5.31
C LYS A 202 -18.18 -25.09 -4.14
N PHE A 203 -19.44 -24.69 -4.36
CA PHE A 203 -20.49 -24.87 -3.34
C PHE A 203 -20.77 -26.36 -3.05
N LYS A 204 -20.61 -27.23 -4.05
CA LYS A 204 -20.67 -28.70 -3.90
C LYS A 204 -19.47 -29.34 -4.61
N GLY A 205 -18.79 -30.25 -3.91
CA GLY A 205 -17.66 -31.04 -4.44
C GLY A 205 -16.28 -30.52 -4.07
N ARG A 206 -15.24 -31.14 -4.62
CA ARG A 206 -13.84 -30.70 -4.48
C ARG A 206 -13.46 -29.78 -5.64
N GLY A 207 -12.69 -28.73 -5.34
CA GLY A 207 -12.09 -27.83 -6.33
C GLY A 207 -12.57 -26.38 -6.26
N MET A 208 -11.99 -25.54 -7.12
CA MET A 208 -12.35 -24.14 -7.29
C MET A 208 -13.27 -24.00 -8.51
N GLN A 209 -14.14 -23.00 -8.49
CA GLN A 209 -14.93 -22.55 -9.63
C GLN A 209 -14.67 -21.07 -9.87
N GLU A 210 -14.66 -20.66 -11.12
CA GLU A 210 -14.67 -19.27 -11.50
C GLU A 210 -16.08 -18.69 -11.27
N VAL A 211 -16.14 -17.54 -10.61
CA VAL A 211 -17.37 -16.80 -10.36
C VAL A 211 -17.21 -15.43 -11.01
N HIS A 212 -18.25 -15.01 -11.74
CA HIS A 212 -18.29 -13.70 -12.38
C HIS A 212 -19.08 -12.72 -11.51
N LEU A 213 -18.51 -11.56 -11.27
CA LEU A 213 -19.16 -10.36 -10.75
C LEU A 213 -19.48 -9.47 -11.95
N THR A 214 -20.75 -9.39 -12.31
CA THR A 214 -21.23 -8.51 -13.38
C THR A 214 -21.98 -7.35 -12.74
N SER A 215 -21.46 -6.13 -12.90
CA SER A 215 -22.09 -4.89 -12.46
C SER A 215 -22.80 -4.24 -13.64
N MET A 216 -24.07 -3.94 -13.46
CA MET A 216 -24.99 -3.47 -14.48
C MET A 216 -25.73 -2.25 -13.97
N ALA A 217 -26.25 -1.44 -14.88
CA ALA A 217 -27.11 -0.33 -14.52
C ALA A 217 -28.19 -0.12 -15.58
N ASP A 218 -29.37 0.30 -15.15
CA ASP A 218 -30.44 0.71 -16.07
C ASP A 218 -30.22 2.14 -16.58
N ASP A 219 -31.12 2.59 -17.46
CA ASP A 219 -31.10 3.94 -18.03
C ASP A 219 -31.39 5.03 -16.97
N GLU A 220 -31.96 4.66 -15.82
CA GLU A 220 -32.21 5.56 -14.69
C GLU A 220 -31.01 5.65 -13.72
N GLY A 221 -29.93 4.89 -13.96
CA GLY A 221 -28.73 4.88 -13.12
C GLY A 221 -28.83 4.00 -11.87
N ARG A 222 -29.85 3.14 -11.78
CA ARG A 222 -30.03 2.19 -10.68
C ARG A 222 -29.07 1.01 -10.84
N ALA A 223 -28.36 0.67 -9.77
CA ALA A 223 -27.30 -0.33 -9.81
C ALA A 223 -27.80 -1.76 -9.57
N PHE A 224 -27.43 -2.67 -10.46
CA PHE A 224 -27.70 -4.10 -10.35
C PHE A 224 -26.40 -4.90 -10.36
N VAL A 225 -26.31 -5.93 -9.54
CA VAL A 225 -25.14 -6.81 -9.48
C VAL A 225 -25.57 -8.27 -9.55
N SER A 226 -24.89 -9.05 -10.38
CA SER A 226 -25.00 -10.51 -10.39
C SER A 226 -23.65 -11.15 -10.03
N ILE A 227 -23.68 -12.08 -9.07
CA ILE A 227 -22.51 -12.87 -8.66
C ILE A 227 -22.83 -14.34 -8.89
N THR A 228 -22.36 -14.88 -10.01
CA THR A 228 -22.66 -16.26 -10.41
C THR A 228 -21.62 -16.80 -11.37
N SER A 229 -21.46 -18.12 -11.42
CA SER A 229 -20.61 -18.80 -12.39
C SER A 229 -21.30 -19.06 -13.73
N ALA A 230 -22.63 -18.88 -13.80
CA ALA A 230 -23.45 -19.28 -14.96
C ALA A 230 -23.82 -18.12 -15.89
N PHE A 231 -23.48 -16.88 -15.52
CA PHE A 231 -23.87 -15.69 -16.27
C PHE A 231 -22.75 -14.66 -16.23
N THR A 232 -22.49 -14.07 -17.39
CA THR A 232 -21.60 -12.93 -17.58
C THR A 232 -22.10 -12.14 -18.79
N LEU A 233 -21.85 -10.83 -18.77
CA LEU A 233 -21.99 -9.95 -19.93
C LEU A 233 -20.65 -9.27 -20.19
N ASP A 234 -20.41 -8.82 -21.41
CA ASP A 234 -19.24 -7.99 -21.70
C ASP A 234 -19.56 -6.51 -21.47
N VAL A 235 -18.52 -5.74 -21.15
CA VAL A 235 -18.69 -4.33 -20.77
C VAL A 235 -19.18 -3.55 -21.99
N GLY A 236 -20.30 -2.83 -21.81
CA GLY A 236 -20.97 -2.10 -22.89
C GLY A 236 -22.24 -2.78 -23.43
N ASP A 237 -22.44 -4.07 -23.16
CA ASP A 237 -23.64 -4.76 -23.63
C ASP A 237 -24.90 -4.21 -22.98
N LYS A 238 -25.90 -3.85 -23.80
CA LYS A 238 -27.25 -3.49 -23.35
C LYS A 238 -28.18 -4.66 -23.60
N VAL A 239 -28.84 -5.16 -22.55
CA VAL A 239 -29.67 -6.36 -22.60
C VAL A 239 -30.96 -6.19 -21.81
N LEU A 240 -32.02 -6.87 -22.25
CA LEU A 240 -33.20 -7.13 -21.43
C LEU A 240 -32.93 -8.41 -20.62
N LEU A 241 -32.88 -8.29 -19.30
CA LEU A 241 -32.64 -9.41 -18.41
C LEU A 241 -33.89 -9.73 -17.58
N ARG A 242 -34.06 -11.02 -17.29
CA ARG A 242 -34.98 -11.50 -16.27
C ARG A 242 -34.18 -11.96 -15.07
N GLY A 243 -34.42 -11.37 -13.91
CA GLY A 243 -33.71 -11.67 -12.67
C GLY A 243 -34.64 -11.81 -11.48
N THR A 244 -34.23 -12.58 -10.47
CA THR A 244 -34.90 -12.61 -9.17
C THR A 244 -34.07 -11.78 -8.18
N VAL A 245 -34.69 -10.83 -7.48
CA VAL A 245 -34.02 -10.05 -6.44
C VAL A 245 -33.62 -10.98 -5.31
N LYS A 246 -32.32 -11.11 -5.05
CA LYS A 246 -31.80 -11.87 -3.91
C LYS A 246 -31.81 -11.04 -2.64
N GLY A 247 -31.55 -9.75 -2.76
CA GLY A 247 -31.43 -8.81 -1.66
C GLY A 247 -30.82 -7.50 -2.13
N HIS A 248 -30.52 -6.62 -1.18
CA HIS A 248 -29.86 -5.35 -1.42
C HIS A 248 -28.55 -5.31 -0.63
N ASP A 249 -27.59 -4.57 -1.16
CA ASP A 249 -26.30 -4.38 -0.53
C ASP A 249 -25.87 -2.92 -0.70
N GLU A 250 -24.94 -2.48 0.13
CA GLU A 250 -24.39 -1.14 0.11
C GLU A 250 -22.87 -1.24 0.04
N ARG A 251 -22.32 -0.91 -1.12
CA ARG A 251 -20.89 -0.55 -1.22
C ARG A 251 -20.78 0.91 -0.75
N PRO A 252 -19.66 1.41 -0.18
CA PRO A 252 -19.65 2.71 0.52
C PRO A 252 -20.33 3.84 -0.27
N GLY A 253 -21.54 4.22 0.16
CA GLY A 253 -22.37 5.25 -0.47
C GLY A 253 -23.17 4.85 -1.72
N TRP A 254 -23.15 3.58 -2.13
CA TRP A 254 -23.77 3.06 -3.37
C TRP A 254 -24.72 1.89 -3.06
N PRO A 255 -26.04 2.17 -2.94
CA PRO A 255 -27.05 1.14 -2.83
C PRO A 255 -27.13 0.33 -4.12
N ARG A 256 -27.20 -1.00 -4.01
CA ARG A 256 -27.28 -1.91 -5.16
C ARG A 256 -28.28 -3.04 -4.94
N THR A 257 -28.96 -3.44 -5.99
CA THR A 257 -29.82 -4.63 -6.00
C THR A 257 -29.03 -5.86 -6.47
N ILE A 258 -29.02 -6.92 -5.67
CA ILE A 258 -28.37 -8.18 -6.03
C ILE A 258 -29.38 -9.07 -6.74
N LEU A 259 -29.05 -9.49 -7.96
CA LEU A 259 -29.88 -10.38 -8.76
C LEU A 259 -29.33 -11.81 -8.75
N ASN A 260 -30.25 -12.76 -8.71
CA ASN A 260 -29.99 -14.19 -8.80
C ASN A 260 -30.88 -14.82 -9.86
N ARG A 261 -30.48 -15.99 -10.37
CA ARG A 261 -31.18 -16.70 -11.47
C ARG A 261 -31.41 -15.79 -12.68
N VAL A 262 -30.37 -15.07 -13.07
CA VAL A 262 -30.40 -14.12 -14.18
C VAL A 262 -30.42 -14.88 -15.50
N ALA A 263 -31.31 -14.50 -16.39
CA ALA A 263 -31.38 -14.96 -17.77
C ALA A 263 -31.46 -13.76 -18.71
N VAL A 264 -30.68 -13.77 -19.79
CA VAL A 264 -30.80 -12.78 -20.87
C VAL A 264 -32.02 -13.18 -21.70
N LEU A 265 -32.99 -12.27 -21.83
CA LEU A 265 -34.13 -12.46 -22.72
C LEU A 265 -33.75 -11.97 -24.13
N GLU A 266 -33.20 -10.76 -24.22
CA GLU A 266 -32.83 -10.14 -25.50
C GLU A 266 -31.54 -9.32 -25.36
N VAL A 267 -30.70 -9.33 -26.40
CA VAL A 267 -29.50 -8.49 -26.51
C VAL A 267 -29.84 -7.31 -27.42
N ILE A 268 -29.82 -6.10 -26.86
CA ILE A 268 -30.23 -4.87 -27.54
C ILE A 268 -29.02 -4.24 -28.28
N SER A 269 -27.79 -4.40 -27.77
CA SER A 269 -26.57 -3.80 -28.33
C SER A 269 -26.22 -4.28 -29.75
N THR A 270 -26.69 -5.45 -30.18
CA THR A 270 -26.44 -6.00 -31.52
C THR A 270 -27.53 -5.70 -32.55
N LEU A 271 -28.71 -5.23 -32.14
CA LEU A 271 -29.79 -4.92 -33.09
C LEU A 271 -29.73 -3.47 -33.58
N ALA A 272 -29.50 -2.49 -32.70
CA ALA A 272 -29.39 -1.09 -33.12
C ALA A 272 -28.17 -0.85 -34.04
N SER A 273 -27.02 -1.42 -33.69
CA SER A 273 -25.80 -1.33 -34.49
C SER A 273 -25.86 -2.09 -35.82
N ARG A 274 -26.61 -3.20 -35.90
CA ARG A 274 -26.89 -3.89 -37.17
C ARG A 274 -27.91 -3.17 -38.03
N GLN A 275 -28.99 -2.66 -37.44
CA GLN A 275 -30.02 -1.92 -38.18
C GLN A 275 -29.48 -0.60 -38.73
N GLU A 276 -28.63 0.11 -37.97
CA GLU A 276 -27.94 1.30 -38.46
C GLU A 276 -26.93 0.97 -39.58
N ALA A 277 -26.22 -0.16 -39.47
CA ALA A 277 -25.29 -0.61 -40.52
C ALA A 277 -26.01 -1.10 -41.79
N GLU A 278 -27.09 -1.86 -41.65
CA GLU A 278 -27.94 -2.34 -42.77
C GLU A 278 -28.65 -1.16 -43.45
N ALA A 279 -29.15 -0.18 -42.68
CA ALA A 279 -29.73 1.03 -43.25
C ALA A 279 -28.70 1.88 -44.00
N ALA A 280 -27.47 2.00 -43.48
CA ALA A 280 -26.39 2.71 -44.17
C ALA A 280 -25.94 1.99 -45.46
N GLU A 281 -25.97 0.66 -45.47
CA GLU A 281 -25.64 -0.14 -46.66
C GLU A 281 -26.74 -0.06 -47.74
N GLN A 282 -28.02 -0.08 -47.35
CA GLN A 282 -29.15 0.15 -48.27
C GLN A 282 -29.11 1.53 -48.93
N VAL A 283 -28.84 2.59 -48.15
CA VAL A 283 -28.71 3.95 -48.70
C VAL A 283 -27.55 4.02 -49.72
N ARG A 284 -26.43 3.34 -49.44
CA ARG A 284 -25.28 3.30 -50.35
C ARG A 284 -25.58 2.52 -51.63
N GLU A 285 -26.38 1.46 -51.56
CA GLU A 285 -26.79 0.65 -52.71
C GLU A 285 -27.80 1.42 -53.60
N GLU A 286 -28.77 2.12 -52.99
CA GLU A 286 -29.72 3.00 -53.69
C GLU A 286 -29.02 4.19 -54.39
N GLU A 287 -28.03 4.80 -53.73
CA GLU A 287 -27.21 5.87 -54.33
C GLU A 287 -26.38 5.37 -55.51
N TRP A 288 -25.84 4.15 -55.44
CA TRP A 288 -25.07 3.55 -56.53
C TRP A 288 -25.95 3.17 -57.73
N GLU A 289 -27.18 2.66 -57.49
CA GLU A 289 -28.15 2.38 -58.55
C GLU A 289 -28.65 3.66 -59.23
N HIS A 290 -28.90 4.74 -58.47
CA HIS A 290 -29.29 6.04 -59.04
C HIS A 290 -28.15 6.71 -59.82
N ALA A 291 -26.90 6.55 -59.39
CA ALA A 291 -25.73 7.07 -60.10
C ALA A 291 -25.37 6.27 -61.37
N SER A 292 -25.77 4.99 -61.43
CA SER A 292 -25.48 4.09 -62.56
C SER A 292 -26.58 4.05 -63.63
N ALA A 293 -27.69 4.77 -63.43
CA ALA A 293 -28.74 4.88 -64.42
C ALA A 293 -28.24 5.70 -65.65
N PRO A 294 -28.13 5.10 -66.84
CA PRO A 294 -27.66 5.81 -68.02
C PRO A 294 -28.67 6.88 -68.41
N SER A 295 -28.21 8.13 -68.49
CA SER A 295 -28.98 9.25 -69.03
C SER A 295 -29.37 8.96 -70.48
N MET A 296 -30.66 8.65 -70.72
CA MET A 296 -31.24 8.66 -72.07
C MET A 296 -31.51 10.09 -72.52
#